data_AF-A0A2G6FY79-F1
#
_entry.id   AF-A0A2G6FY79-F1
#
_cell.length_a   1.000
_cell.length_b   1.000
_cell.length_c   1.000
_cell.angle_alpha   90.00
_cell.angle_beta   90.00
_cell.angle_gamma   90.00
#
_symmetry.space_group_name_H-M   'P 1'
#
loop_
_entity.id
_entity.type
_entity.pdbx_description
1 polymer ?
#
loop_
_entity_poly.entity_id
_entity_poly.type
_entity_poly.pdbx_seq_one_letter_code
_entity_poly.pdbx_strand_id
1 'polypeptide(L)' 'MEMSIWKKLFGGSEEPPAEAREMSRNASCWCGSGKKYKHCHLEKDREHFTAKQNEACQGPS' A
#
# COMPACT_ATOMS: atom_id res chain seq x y z
N MET A 1 -18.14 3.60 28.39
CA MET A 1 -18.45 2.54 27.41
C MET A 1 -18.97 3.19 26.13
N GLU A 2 -18.18 4.09 25.55
CA GLU A 2 -18.52 4.91 24.37
C GLU A 2 -17.19 5.44 23.86
N MET A 3 -16.68 4.91 22.75
CA MET A 3 -15.55 5.39 21.91
C MET A 3 -15.05 4.28 20.97
N SER A 4 -15.49 3.03 21.16
CA SER A 4 -14.98 1.86 20.41
C SER A 4 -15.75 1.51 19.13
N ILE A 5 -16.81 2.25 18.79
CA ILE A 5 -17.71 1.92 17.65
C ILE A 5 -17.31 2.69 16.37
N TRP A 6 -16.68 3.86 16.48
CA TRP A 6 -16.35 4.71 15.32
C TRP A 6 -15.00 4.40 14.67
N LYS A 7 -14.10 3.71 15.40
CA LYS A 7 -12.75 3.37 14.94
C LYS A 7 -12.71 2.23 13.91
N LYS A 8 -13.85 1.58 13.67
CA LYS A 8 -14.01 0.46 12.73
C LYS A 8 -14.63 0.85 11.38
N LEU A 9 -15.00 2.12 11.18
CA LEU A 9 -15.63 2.59 9.94
C LEU A 9 -14.73 3.47 9.06
N PHE A 10 -13.58 3.93 9.57
CA PHE A 10 -12.70 4.87 8.86
C PHE A 10 -11.27 4.34 8.60
N GLY A 11 -11.01 3.06 8.90
CA GLY A 11 -9.64 2.51 8.97
C GLY A 11 -9.19 1.70 7.76
N GLY A 12 -9.72 1.95 6.56
CA GLY A 12 -9.22 1.33 5.33
C GLY A 12 -8.17 2.21 4.65
N SER A 13 -7.03 2.45 5.29
CA SER A 13 -5.88 3.04 4.59
C SER A 13 -5.27 1.94 3.71
N GLU A 14 -5.54 2.00 2.41
CA GLU A 14 -5.00 1.06 1.43
C GLU A 14 -3.52 1.41 1.18
N GLU A 15 -2.70 1.19 2.20
CA GLU A 15 -1.25 1.37 2.19
C GLU A 15 -0.63 0.06 1.71
N PRO A 16 0.29 0.11 0.73
CA PRO A 16 0.95 -1.11 0.31
C PRO A 16 1.74 -1.73 1.46
N PRO A 17 1.58 -3.04 1.73
CA PRO A 17 2.44 -3.71 2.68
C PRO A 17 3.88 -3.65 2.17
N ALA A 18 4.86 -3.66 3.07
CA ALA A 18 6.28 -3.68 2.70
C ALA A 18 6.62 -4.85 1.74
N GLU A 19 5.89 -5.95 1.88
CA GLU A 19 5.96 -7.14 1.04
C GLU A 19 5.59 -6.85 -0.43
N ALA A 20 4.74 -5.86 -0.70
CA ALA A 20 4.33 -5.48 -2.06
C ALA A 20 5.51 -5.00 -2.92
N ARG A 21 6.61 -4.56 -2.30
CA ARG A 21 7.84 -4.20 -3.00
C ARG A 21 8.52 -5.41 -3.65
N GLU A 22 8.41 -6.59 -3.03
CA GLU A 22 9.02 -7.83 -3.50
C GLU A 22 8.01 -8.81 -4.13
N MET A 23 6.73 -8.43 -4.17
CA MET A 23 5.68 -9.25 -4.79
C MET A 23 5.94 -9.50 -6.27
N SER A 24 5.82 -10.76 -6.67
CA SER A 24 5.87 -11.14 -8.08
C SER A 24 4.72 -10.50 -8.86
N ARG A 25 5.03 -9.94 -10.04
CA ARG A 25 4.06 -9.30 -10.94
C ARG A 25 2.85 -10.20 -11.28
N ASN A 26 3.07 -11.52 -11.31
CA ASN A 26 2.02 -12.49 -11.64
C ASN A 26 1.26 -13.01 -10.40
N ALA A 27 1.70 -12.68 -9.18
CA ALA A 27 1.02 -13.08 -7.95
C ALA A 27 -0.35 -12.40 -7.83
N SER A 28 -1.22 -12.94 -6.98
CA SER A 28 -2.47 -12.29 -6.61
C SER A 28 -2.19 -10.96 -5.90
N CYS A 29 -2.99 -9.93 -6.20
CA CYS A 29 -2.84 -8.62 -5.56
C CYS A 29 -3.17 -8.68 -4.06
N TRP A 30 -2.39 -7.96 -3.25
CA TRP A 30 -2.52 -7.92 -1.78
C TRP A 30 -3.83 -7.29 -1.30
N CYS A 31 -4.46 -6.43 -2.11
CA CYS A 31 -5.77 -5.82 -1.82
C CYS A 31 -6.96 -6.81 -1.84
N GLY A 32 -6.72 -8.09 -2.17
CA GLY A 32 -7.77 -9.11 -2.21
C GLY A 32 -8.73 -9.01 -3.41
N SER A 33 -8.42 -8.19 -4.42
CA SER A 33 -9.27 -8.02 -5.63
C SER A 33 -9.35 -9.26 -6.53
N GLY A 34 -8.51 -10.28 -6.31
CA GLY A 34 -8.45 -11.47 -7.17
C GLY A 34 -7.80 -11.26 -8.54
N LYS A 35 -7.35 -10.03 -8.83
CA LYS A 35 -6.56 -9.68 -10.02
C LYS A 35 -5.07 -9.97 -9.79
N LYS A 36 -4.33 -10.21 -10.88
CA LYS A 36 -2.86 -10.28 -10.83
C LYS A 36 -2.30 -8.92 -10.40
N TYR A 37 -1.24 -8.93 -9.60
CA TYR A 37 -0.62 -7.74 -9.04
C TYR A 37 -0.27 -6.70 -10.11
N LYS A 38 0.28 -7.14 -11.24
CA LYS A 38 0.59 -6.30 -12.41
C LYS A 38 -0.59 -5.59 -13.07
N HIS A 39 -1.82 -6.05 -12.83
CA HIS A 39 -3.04 -5.47 -13.40
C HIS A 39 -3.92 -4.83 -12.31
N CYS A 40 -3.37 -4.59 -11.13
CA CYS A 40 -4.09 -4.08 -9.99
C CYS A 40 -3.30 -2.93 -9.35
N HIS A 41 -2.48 -3.20 -8.33
CA HIS A 41 -1.78 -2.15 -7.58
C HIS A 41 -0.31 -1.92 -7.98
N LEU A 42 0.28 -2.72 -8.86
CA LEU A 42 1.72 -2.63 -9.21
C LEU A 42 2.18 -1.20 -9.58
N GLU A 43 1.44 -0.48 -10.40
CA GLU A 43 1.82 0.89 -10.80
C GLU A 43 1.75 1.85 -9.62
N LYS A 44 0.63 1.86 -8.90
CA LYS A 44 0.43 2.71 -7.71
C LYS A 44 1.47 2.44 -6.63
N ASP A 45 1.76 1.17 -6.37
CA ASP A 45 2.75 0.77 -5.36
C ASP A 45 4.15 1.16 -5.78
N ARG A 46 4.48 1.02 -7.07
CA ARG A 46 5.76 1.48 -7.60
C ARG A 46 5.92 2.98 -7.42
N GLU A 47 4.89 3.77 -7.70
CA GLU A 47 4.90 5.22 -7.46
C GLU A 47 5.05 5.54 -5.97
N HIS A 48 4.29 4.86 -5.11
CA HIS A 48 4.36 5.02 -3.65
C HIS A 48 5.76 4.72 -3.11
N PHE A 49 6.36 3.60 -3.51
CA PHE A 49 7.72 3.23 -3.07
C PHE A 49 8.80 4.12 -3.69
N THR A 50 8.59 4.66 -4.88
CA THR A 50 9.53 5.62 -5.50
C THR A 50 9.47 6.95 -4.77
N ALA A 51 8.26 7.46 -4.49
CA ALA A 51 8.05 8.67 -3.71
C ALA A 51 8.68 8.54 -2.32
N LYS A 52 8.39 7.45 -1.60
CA LYS A 52 8.99 7.15 -0.28
C LYS A 52 10.51 7.06 -0.29
N GLN A 53 11.10 6.48 -1.34
CA GLN A 53 12.57 6.44 -1.48
C GLN A 53 13.16 7.83 -1.71
N ASN A 54 12.48 8.69 -2.46
CA ASN A 54 12.94 10.07 -2.67
C ASN A 54 12.78 10.92 -1.40
N GLU A 55 11.70 10.75 -0.65
CA GLU A 55 11.51 11.37 0.67
C GLU A 55 12.64 10.98 1.64
N ALA A 56 13.08 9.73 1.63
CA ALA A 56 14.18 9.26 2.48
C ALA A 56 15.53 9.93 2.15
N CYS A 57 15.72 10.42 0.94
CA CYS A 57 16.91 11.17 0.51
C CYS A 57 16.78 12.68 0.74
N GLN A 58 15.58 13.20 0.99
CA GLN A 58 15.36 14.59 1.37
C GLN A 58 15.51 14.73 2.89
N GLY A 59 16.77 14.70 3.36
CA GLY A 59 17.10 15.06 4.74
C GLY A 59 16.60 16.46 5.09
N PRO A 60 16.35 16.77 6.39
CA PRO A 60 15.87 18.08 6.79
C PRO A 60 16.89 19.14 6.35
N SER A 61 16.40 20.13 5.62
CA SER A 61 17.18 21.30 5.20
C SER A 61 17.62 22.14 6.39
#